data_AF-A0A2E0X4L7-F1
#
_entry.id   AF-A0A2E0X4L7-F1
#
_cell.length_a   1.000
_cell.length_b   1.000
_cell.length_c   1.000
_cell.angle_alpha   90.00
_cell.angle_beta   90.00
_cell.angle_gamma   90.00
#
_symmetry.space_group_name_H-M   'P 1'
#
loop_
_entity.id
_entity.type
_entity.pdbx_description
1 polymer ?
#
loop_
_entity_poly.entity_id
_entity_poly.type
_entity_poly.pdbx_seq_one_letter_code
_entity_poly.pdbx_strand_id
1 'polypeptide(L)'
;MAFRPTGEFGLPHGYSPVASDVLDMPCCKCIAVMCAREDGTILAIFEHETAHPPWFGDRPAIQAHCSDQSVRLVQLGVNHLAATWPLNDRYVTIIGARDIDEIARLVSHFSNLN
;
A
#
# COMPACT_ATOMS: atom_id res chain seq x y z
N MET A 1 22.24 11.08 4.20
CA MET A 1 21.00 11.16 5.00
C MET A 1 20.27 9.84 4.85
N ALA A 2 19.99 9.15 5.96
CA ALA A 2 19.25 7.89 5.92
C ALA A 2 17.76 8.20 5.73
N PHE A 3 17.10 7.50 4.80
CA PHE A 3 15.65 7.55 4.65
C PHE A 3 15.03 7.10 5.97
N ARG A 4 14.33 8.00 6.66
CA ARG A 4 13.57 7.67 7.86
C ARG A 4 12.14 7.40 7.41
N PRO A 5 11.55 6.24 7.74
CA PRO A 5 10.11 6.03 7.59
C PRO A 5 9.37 7.21 8.21
N THR A 6 8.41 7.77 7.47
CA THR A 6 7.69 8.98 7.90
C THR A 6 6.82 8.72 9.15
N GLY A 7 6.64 7.46 9.52
CA GLY A 7 6.22 7.02 10.85
C GLY A 7 6.52 5.54 10.98
N GLU A 8 6.47 4.98 12.20
CA GLU A 8 6.01 3.61 12.30
C GLU A 8 4.65 3.60 11.58
N PHE A 9 4.54 2.95 10.42
CA PHE A 9 3.24 2.68 9.84
C PHE A 9 2.48 1.93 10.92
N GLY A 10 1.69 2.64 11.72
CA GLY A 10 0.79 2.02 12.66
C GLY A 10 -0.03 1.09 11.80
N LEU A 11 0.10 -0.22 12.00
CA LEU A 11 -0.72 -1.16 11.26
C LEU A 11 -2.09 -1.22 11.94
N PRO A 12 -3.18 -1.34 11.17
CA PRO A 12 -4.48 -1.59 11.79
C PRO A 12 -4.43 -2.92 12.55
N HIS A 13 -5.36 -3.08 13.51
CA HIS A 13 -5.53 -4.34 14.22
C HIS A 13 -5.67 -5.52 13.24
N GLY A 14 -5.06 -6.66 13.59
CA GLY A 14 -5.07 -7.87 12.77
C GLY A 14 -3.91 -7.97 11.78
N TYR A 15 -2.99 -7.01 11.81
CA TYR A 15 -1.73 -7.05 11.05
C TYR A 15 -0.53 -6.98 11.98
N SER A 16 0.54 -7.70 11.64
CA SER A 16 1.81 -7.66 12.35
C SER A 16 2.97 -7.51 11.36
N PRO A 17 3.94 -6.63 11.61
CA PRO A 17 5.09 -6.48 10.72
C PRO A 17 5.95 -7.74 10.77
N VAL A 18 6.33 -8.24 9.60
CA VAL A 18 7.21 -9.40 9.44
C VAL A 18 8.61 -8.95 9.04
N ALA A 19 8.71 -8.00 8.11
CA ALA A 19 9.95 -7.44 7.62
C ALA A 19 9.72 -6.01 7.11
N SER A 20 10.77 -5.20 7.13
CA SER A 20 10.80 -3.91 6.47
C SER A 20 12.14 -3.66 5.80
N ASP A 21 12.10 -3.13 4.59
CA ASP A 21 13.27 -2.87 3.76
C ASP A 21 13.15 -1.52 3.08
N VAL A 22 14.29 -0.84 2.91
CA VAL A 22 14.39 0.34 2.05
C VAL A 22 14.87 -0.12 0.68
N LEU A 23 14.03 0.08 -0.33
CA LEU A 23 14.29 -0.27 -1.71
C LEU A 23 14.78 0.96 -2.48
N ASP A 24 15.89 0.80 -3.19
CA ASP A 24 16.32 1.75 -4.22
C ASP A 24 15.54 1.44 -5.51
N MET A 25 14.44 2.17 -5.72
CA MET A 25 13.62 2.05 -6.92
C MET A 25 14.15 2.99 -8.02
N PRO A 26 13.94 2.68 -9.30
CA PRO A 26 14.37 3.56 -10.40
C PRO A 26 13.83 5.00 -10.31
N CYS A 27 12.70 5.21 -9.62
CA CYS A 27 12.07 6.52 -9.47
C CYS A 27 12.38 7.23 -8.14
N CYS A 28 12.60 6.50 -7.04
CA CYS A 28 12.74 7.07 -5.70
C CYS A 28 13.29 6.02 -4.71
N LYS A 29 13.57 6.43 -3.47
CA LYS A 29 13.67 5.47 -2.35
C LYS A 29 12.27 5.13 -1.86
N CYS A 30 12.03 3.85 -1.65
CA CYS A 30 10.75 3.31 -1.20
C CYS A 30 10.96 2.51 0.08
N ILE A 31 10.02 2.57 1.03
CA ILE A 31 9.96 1.58 2.10
C ILE A 31 8.97 0.51 1.68
N ALA A 32 9.37 -0.75 1.81
CA ALA A 32 8.50 -1.90 1.76
C ALA A 32 8.33 -2.48 3.16
N VAL A 33 7.09 -2.74 3.57
CA VAL A 33 6.77 -3.45 4.81
C VAL A 33 5.94 -4.68 4.46
N MET A 34 6.45 -5.85 4.82
CA MET A 34 5.68 -7.09 4.75
C MET A 34 4.91 -7.27 6.06
N CYS A 35 3.61 -7.47 5.96
CA CYS A 35 2.71 -7.62 7.10
C CYS A 35 2.02 -8.98 7.03
N ALA A 36 2.05 -9.74 8.12
CA ALA A 36 1.24 -10.91 8.29
C ALA A 36 -0.15 -10.51 8.79
N ARG A 37 -1.18 -11.13 8.22
CA ARG A 37 -2.53 -11.15 8.79
C ARG A 37 -2.62 -12.18 9.92
N GLU A 38 -3.72 -12.17 10.66
CA GLU A 38 -4.02 -13.19 11.68
C GLU A 38 -4.05 -14.62 11.11
N ASP A 39 -4.44 -14.79 9.84
CA ASP A 39 -4.46 -16.08 9.14
C ASP A 39 -3.07 -16.53 8.63
N GLY A 40 -2.02 -15.73 8.90
CA GLY A 40 -0.64 -16.00 8.48
C GLY A 40 -0.33 -15.63 7.03
N THR A 41 -1.32 -15.20 6.23
CA THR A 41 -1.06 -14.71 4.87
C THR A 41 -0.38 -13.35 4.89
N ILE A 42 0.42 -13.08 3.87
CA ILE A 42 1.23 -11.86 3.79
C ILE A 42 0.58 -10.83 2.85
N LEU A 43 0.72 -9.56 3.22
CA LEU A 43 0.41 -8.39 2.42
C LEU A 43 1.62 -7.46 2.45
N ALA A 44 1.93 -6.82 1.33
CA ALA A 44 3.03 -5.86 1.25
C ALA A 44 2.48 -4.43 1.14
N ILE A 45 3.07 -3.52 1.91
CA ILE A 45 2.77 -2.09 1.92
C ILE A 45 4.02 -1.36 1.46
N PHE A 46 3.85 -0.44 0.53
CA PHE A 46 4.92 0.39 -0.01
C PHE A 46 4.60 1.86 0.21
N GLU A 47 5.57 2.62 0.73
CA GLU A 47 5.55 4.08 0.74
C GLU A 47 6.60 4.59 -0.23
N HIS A 48 6.23 5.52 -1.10
CA HIS A 48 7.14 6.11 -2.07
C HIS A 48 6.75 7.55 -2.38
N GLU A 49 7.72 8.30 -2.90
CA GLU A 49 7.59 9.76 -3.07
C GLU A 49 6.85 10.14 -4.36
N THR A 50 6.81 9.24 -5.33
CA THR A 50 6.30 9.54 -6.68
C THR A 50 5.23 8.54 -7.08
N ALA A 51 4.06 9.02 -7.53
CA ALA A 51 3.15 8.19 -8.30
C ALA A 51 3.89 7.66 -9.54
N HIS A 52 4.01 6.35 -9.67
CA HIS A 52 4.55 5.73 -10.86
C HIS A 52 3.42 4.93 -11.55
N PRO A 53 2.79 5.50 -12.59
CA PRO A 53 1.68 4.87 -13.30
C PRO A 53 1.96 3.42 -13.77
N PRO A 54 3.18 3.05 -14.22
CA PRO A 54 3.43 1.71 -14.73
C PRO A 54 3.78 0.65 -13.67
N TRP A 55 3.61 0.86 -12.35
CA TRP A 55 3.90 -0.18 -11.34
C TRP A 55 3.20 -1.52 -11.61
N PHE A 56 2.04 -1.48 -12.24
CA PHE A 56 1.26 -2.68 -12.58
C PHE A 56 1.28 -3.02 -14.08
N GLY A 57 2.17 -2.39 -14.86
CA GLY A 57 2.23 -2.51 -16.31
C GLY A 57 0.90 -2.17 -16.98
N ASP A 58 0.53 -2.92 -18.02
CA ASP A 58 -0.69 -2.73 -18.79
C ASP A 58 -1.93 -3.40 -18.16
N ARG A 59 -1.86 -3.77 -16.88
CA ARG A 59 -3.01 -4.40 -16.20
C ARG A 59 -4.19 -3.41 -16.15
N PRO A 60 -5.41 -3.88 -16.44
CA PRO A 60 -6.61 -3.06 -16.25
C PRO A 60 -6.67 -2.52 -14.83
N ALA A 61 -6.93 -1.23 -14.72
CA ALA A 61 -7.09 -0.55 -13.45
C ALA A 61 -8.45 0.13 -13.41
N ILE A 62 -9.07 0.15 -12.23
CA ILE A 62 -10.27 0.92 -11.98
C ILE A 62 -9.95 2.03 -10.97
N GLN A 63 -10.61 3.17 -11.12
CA GLN A 63 -10.59 4.22 -10.12
C GLN A 63 -11.79 4.01 -9.19
N ALA A 64 -11.52 3.90 -7.89
CA ALA A 64 -12.52 3.78 -6.84
C ALA A 64 -12.35 4.92 -5.82
N HIS A 65 -13.39 5.15 -5.01
CA HIS A 65 -13.31 6.06 -3.87
C HIS A 65 -13.40 5.24 -2.60
N CYS A 66 -12.40 5.34 -1.73
CA CYS A 66 -12.36 4.69 -0.43
C CYS A 66 -12.02 5.75 0.63
N SER A 67 -12.94 6.01 1.57
CA SER A 67 -12.76 7.03 2.63
C SER A 67 -12.25 8.37 2.09
N ASP A 68 -12.95 8.92 1.09
CA ASP A 68 -12.63 10.16 0.37
C ASP A 68 -11.29 10.18 -0.40
N GLN A 69 -10.52 9.10 -0.35
CA GLN A 69 -9.33 8.93 -1.18
C GLN A 69 -9.71 8.36 -2.54
N SER A 70 -9.13 8.94 -3.58
CA SER A 70 -9.20 8.37 -4.93
C SER A 70 -8.15 7.26 -5.04
N VAL A 71 -8.63 6.02 -5.06
CA VAL A 71 -7.78 4.81 -5.05
C VAL A 71 -7.78 4.17 -6.42
N ARG A 72 -6.59 3.93 -6.97
CA ARG A 72 -6.41 3.12 -8.17
C ARG A 72 -6.28 1.65 -7.77
N LEU A 73 -7.20 0.82 -8.24
CA LEU A 73 -7.26 -0.62 -7.97
C LEU A 73 -6.84 -1.44 -9.18
N VAL A 74 -6.09 -2.51 -8.94
CA VAL A 74 -5.65 -3.47 -9.95
C VAL A 74 -5.89 -4.89 -9.45
N GLN A 75 -6.51 -5.72 -10.28
CA GLN A 75 -6.67 -7.16 -10.00
C GLN A 75 -5.34 -7.90 -10.22
N LEU A 76 -4.91 -8.65 -9.21
CA LEU A 76 -3.73 -9.51 -9.21
C LEU A 76 -4.14 -10.98 -9.08
N GLY A 77 -4.10 -11.70 -10.19
CA GLY A 77 -4.56 -13.10 -10.24
C GLY A 77 -6.05 -13.20 -9.91
N VAL A 78 -6.48 -14.32 -9.33
CA VAL A 78 -7.91 -14.59 -9.10
C VAL A 78 -8.45 -13.89 -7.83
N ASN A 79 -7.64 -13.81 -6.77
CA ASN A 79 -8.13 -13.50 -5.42
C ASN A 79 -7.41 -12.34 -4.72
N HIS A 80 -6.58 -11.57 -5.43
CA HIS A 80 -5.86 -10.47 -4.81
C HIS A 80 -6.00 -9.18 -5.59
N LEU A 81 -5.88 -8.09 -4.87
CA LEU A 81 -5.91 -6.73 -5.36
C LEU A 81 -4.59 -6.06 -4.99
N ALA A 82 -4.21 -5.13 -5.85
CA ALA A 82 -3.33 -4.04 -5.47
C ALA A 82 -4.09 -2.73 -5.51
N ALA A 83 -3.71 -1.84 -4.61
CA ALA A 83 -4.31 -0.52 -4.47
C ALA A 83 -3.21 0.52 -4.36
N THR A 84 -3.37 1.67 -4.98
CA THR A 84 -2.49 2.81 -4.73
C THR A 84 -3.28 4.10 -4.66
N TRP A 85 -2.89 4.97 -3.74
CA TRP A 85 -3.51 6.27 -3.51
C TRP A 85 -2.47 7.26 -2.95
N PRO A 86 -2.68 8.57 -3.13
CA PRO A 86 -1.85 9.59 -2.49
C PRO A 86 -2.07 9.62 -0.98
N LEU A 87 -1.02 9.89 -0.23
CA LEU A 87 -1.06 10.11 1.22
C LEU A 87 -0.12 11.27 1.54
N ASN A 88 -0.66 12.47 1.78
CA ASN A 88 0.09 13.72 1.87
C ASN A 88 0.98 13.98 0.63
N ASP A 89 2.29 14.14 0.83
CA ASP A 89 3.33 14.30 -0.19
C ASP A 89 3.91 12.96 -0.67
N ARG A 90 3.34 11.84 -0.22
CA ARG A 90 3.73 10.48 -0.56
C ARG A 90 2.59 9.76 -1.28
N TYR A 91 2.87 8.53 -1.66
CA TYR A 91 1.89 7.59 -2.14
C TYR A 91 2.06 6.28 -1.39
N VAL A 92 0.94 5.62 -1.13
CA VAL A 92 0.91 4.27 -0.59
C VAL A 92 0.50 3.31 -1.68
N THR A 93 1.15 2.15 -1.72
CA THR A 93 0.72 1.01 -2.53
C THR A 93 0.60 -0.22 -1.66
N ILE A 94 -0.55 -0.89 -1.76
CA ILE A 94 -0.79 -2.19 -1.15
C ILE A 94 -0.77 -3.25 -2.24
N ILE A 95 -0.12 -4.38 -1.96
CA ILE A 95 -0.12 -5.56 -2.82
C ILE A 95 -0.57 -6.76 -2.00
N GLY A 96 -1.54 -7.50 -2.55
CA GLY A 96 -2.03 -8.74 -1.96
C GLY A 96 -3.26 -8.56 -1.08
N ALA A 97 -4.00 -7.44 -1.20
CA ALA A 97 -5.26 -7.27 -0.50
C ALA A 97 -6.30 -8.28 -1.02
N ARG A 98 -7.18 -8.80 -0.16
CA ARG A 98 -8.14 -9.86 -0.50
C ARG A 98 -9.37 -9.33 -1.24
N ASP A 99 -9.80 -8.14 -0.86
CA ASP A 99 -11.01 -7.51 -1.35
C ASP A 99 -10.98 -5.98 -1.16
N ILE A 100 -12.01 -5.32 -1.65
CA ILE A 100 -12.17 -3.87 -1.57
C ILE A 100 -12.41 -3.42 -0.12
N ASP A 101 -13.02 -4.24 0.74
CA ASP A 101 -13.29 -3.90 2.14
C ASP A 101 -12.00 -3.85 2.97
N GLU A 102 -11.07 -4.77 2.71
CA GLU A 102 -9.71 -4.74 3.26
C GLU A 102 -8.96 -3.49 2.82
N ILE A 103 -9.06 -3.11 1.54
CA ILE A 103 -8.45 -1.87 1.02
C ILE A 103 -9.08 -0.65 1.69
N ALA A 104 -10.41 -0.57 1.78
CA ALA A 104 -11.09 0.56 2.38
C ALA A 104 -10.68 0.77 3.85
N ARG A 105 -10.55 -0.32 4.62
CA ARG A 105 -10.04 -0.28 6.00
C ARG A 105 -8.61 0.25 6.07
N LEU A 106 -7.73 -0.24 5.21
CA LEU A 106 -6.32 0.19 5.18
C LEU A 106 -6.20 1.66 4.75
N VAL A 107 -6.92 2.07 3.71
CA VAL A 107 -6.98 3.47 3.25
C VAL A 107 -7.49 4.38 4.36
N SER A 108 -8.59 4.02 5.01
CA SER A 108 -9.14 4.78 6.13
C SER A 108 -8.14 4.90 7.28
N HIS A 109 -7.45 3.81 7.62
CA HIS A 109 -6.48 3.78 8.70
C HIS A 109 -5.31 4.73 8.41
N PHE A 110 -4.68 4.59 7.24
CA PHE A 110 -3.53 5.42 6.88
C PHE A 110 -3.90 6.90 6.69
N SER A 111 -5.09 7.18 6.17
CA SER A 111 -5.56 8.57 6.00
C SER A 111 -5.84 9.27 7.34
N ASN A 112 -6.15 8.50 8.39
CA ASN A 112 -6.41 9.02 9.74
C ASN A 112 -5.15 9.16 10.62
N LEU A 113 -3.99 8.70 10.15
CA LEU A 113 -2.71 8.87 10.86
C LEU A 113 -2.08 10.26 10.63
N ASN A 114 -2.72 11.10 9.82
CA ASN A 114 -2.27 12.44 9.45
C ASN A 114 -2.95 13.54 10.27
#